data_AF-A0A352WZ03-F1
#
_entry.id   AF-A0A352WZ03-F1
#
_cell.length_a   1.000
_cell.length_b   1.000
_cell.length_c   1.000
_cell.angle_alpha   90.00
_cell.angle_beta   90.00
_cell.angle_gamma   90.00
#
_symmetry.space_group_name_H-M   'P 1'
#
loop_
_entity.id
_entity.type
_entity.pdbx_description
1 polymer ?
#
loop_
_entity_poly.entity_id
_entity_poly.type
_entity_poly.pdbx_seq_one_letter_code
_entity_poly.pdbx_strand_id
1 'polypeptide(L)'
;MKKRTIGALCAIILLLAVILCSCAKAEPRSASFQSMDTLMTMKVYGGDSDLCDRLQKRITELDATLDATDENSDIYQLNQKGKANVSDDAADLLARSLQLSAALGASFDLTVYPAVQAWGFTSGDYRIPDDDELKKLAAKIDDTAVRSDNNTYT
;
A
#
# COMPACT_ATOMS: atom_id res chain seq x y z
N MET A 1 11.96 -25.48 64.57
CA MET A 1 10.73 -24.95 63.93
C MET A 1 11.01 -23.73 63.03
N LYS A 2 11.74 -22.70 63.51
CA LYS A 2 12.06 -21.47 62.75
C LYS A 2 12.77 -21.66 61.38
N LYS A 3 13.68 -22.64 61.24
CA LYS A 3 14.39 -22.89 59.97
C LYS A 3 13.49 -23.49 58.87
N ARG A 4 12.50 -24.31 59.25
CA ARG A 4 11.54 -24.93 58.32
C ARG A 4 10.50 -23.92 57.83
N THR A 5 10.11 -22.97 58.68
CA THR A 5 9.20 -21.87 58.33
C THR A 5 9.86 -20.82 57.43
N ILE A 6 11.15 -20.52 57.63
CA ILE A 6 11.91 -19.61 56.74
C ILE A 6 12.07 -20.23 55.34
N GLY A 7 12.42 -21.52 55.26
CA GLY A 7 12.52 -22.22 53.97
C GLY A 7 11.19 -22.25 53.20
N ALA A 8 10.08 -22.49 53.90
CA ALA A 8 8.74 -22.46 53.30
C ALA A 8 8.35 -21.05 52.81
N LEU A 9 8.68 -20.00 53.56
CA LEU A 9 8.42 -18.61 53.17
C LEU A 9 9.23 -18.21 51.92
N CYS A 10 10.51 -18.58 51.85
CA CYS A 10 11.33 -18.34 50.67
C CYS A 10 10.81 -19.07 49.42
N ALA A 11 10.33 -20.31 49.57
CA ALA A 11 9.76 -21.07 48.46
C ALA A 11 8.45 -20.45 47.94
N ILE A 12 7.60 -19.92 48.82
CA ILE A 12 6.37 -19.22 48.45
C ILE A 12 6.68 -17.91 47.72
N ILE A 13 7.68 -17.15 48.18
CA ILE A 13 8.12 -15.91 47.51
C ILE A 13 8.69 -16.22 46.11
N LEU A 14 9.47 -17.30 45.98
CA LEU A 14 9.98 -17.73 44.68
C LEU A 14 8.86 -18.16 43.73
N LEU A 15 7.86 -18.89 44.23
CA LEU A 15 6.70 -19.33 43.45
C LEU A 15 5.84 -18.13 42.99
N LEU A 16 5.62 -17.15 43.87
CA LEU A 16 4.95 -15.89 43.54
C LEU A 16 5.72 -15.06 42.50
N ALA A 17 7.05 -15.03 42.60
CA ALA A 17 7.90 -14.35 41.60
C ALA A 17 7.81 -15.01 40.21
N VAL A 18 7.72 -16.34 40.13
CA VAL A 18 7.53 -17.06 38.86
C VAL A 18 6.15 -16.80 38.25
N ILE A 19 5.09 -16.74 39.07
CA ILE A 19 3.73 -16.42 38.61
C ILE A 19 3.65 -14.98 38.07
N LEU A 20 4.36 -14.04 38.68
CA LEU A 20 4.38 -12.62 38.27
C LEU A 20 5.15 -12.38 36.95
N CYS A 21 6.06 -13.26 36.53
CA CYS A 21 6.75 -13.17 35.24
C CYS A 21 5.92 -13.69 34.06
N SER A 22 4.79 -14.38 34.31
CA SER A 22 3.99 -14.99 33.23
C SER A 22 3.02 -14.02 32.55
N CYS A 23 3.02 -12.73 32.93
CA CYS A 23 2.12 -11.71 32.40
C CYS A 23 2.86 -10.62 31.59
N ALA A 24 3.97 -10.99 30.92
CA ALA A 24 4.58 -10.10 29.94
C ALA A 24 3.69 -10.05 28.68
N LYS A 25 3.19 -8.87 28.32
CA LYS A 25 2.52 -8.67 27.03
C LYS A 25 3.53 -8.95 25.92
N ALA A 26 3.13 -9.73 24.91
CA ALA A 26 3.94 -9.91 23.72
C ALA A 26 4.16 -8.55 23.05
N GLU A 27 5.43 -8.14 22.92
CA GLU A 27 5.77 -6.92 22.19
C GLU A 27 5.40 -7.09 20.70
N PRO A 28 4.84 -6.05 20.07
CA PRO A 28 4.49 -6.13 18.67
C PRO A 28 5.76 -6.20 17.81
N ARG A 29 5.69 -7.00 16.76
CA ARG A 29 6.74 -7.03 15.75
C ARG A 29 6.59 -5.81 14.86
N SER A 30 7.71 -5.16 14.52
CA SER A 30 7.71 -3.96 13.69
C SER A 30 8.73 -4.12 12.57
N ALA A 31 8.39 -3.61 11.38
CA ALA A 31 9.27 -3.57 10.22
C ALA A 31 9.15 -2.19 9.55
N SER A 32 10.28 -1.67 9.07
CA SER A 32 10.33 -0.45 8.26
C SER A 32 11.10 -0.74 6.98
N PHE A 33 10.53 -0.38 5.84
CA PHE A 33 11.08 -0.64 4.51
C PHE A 33 10.60 0.43 3.53
N GLN A 34 11.32 0.59 2.42
CA GLN A 34 10.93 1.48 1.34
C GLN A 34 10.08 0.73 0.32
N SER A 35 8.99 1.33 -0.11
CA SER A 35 8.12 0.88 -1.21
C SER A 35 7.15 2.02 -1.55
N MET A 36 6.63 2.08 -2.76
CA MET A 36 5.69 3.11 -3.23
C MET A 36 6.26 4.53 -3.02
N ASP A 37 7.56 4.68 -3.28
CA ASP A 37 8.34 5.91 -3.04
C ASP A 37 8.22 6.50 -1.62
N THR A 38 7.96 5.66 -0.63
CA THR A 38 7.83 6.10 0.76
C THR A 38 8.51 5.15 1.74
N LEU A 39 8.94 5.68 2.88
CA LEU A 39 9.36 4.86 4.01
C LEU A 39 8.12 4.42 4.79
N MET A 40 7.73 3.16 4.61
CA MET A 40 6.60 2.57 5.33
C MET A 40 7.07 1.97 6.66
N THR A 41 6.22 2.08 7.69
CA THR A 41 6.43 1.38 8.97
C THR A 41 5.17 0.61 9.34
N MET A 42 5.35 -0.67 9.61
CA MET A 42 4.28 -1.58 10.00
C MET A 42 4.53 -2.11 11.39
N LYS A 43 3.47 -2.22 12.20
CA LYS A 43 3.49 -2.81 13.54
C LYS A 43 2.39 -3.85 13.65
N VAL A 44 2.76 -5.09 13.96
CA VAL A 44 1.89 -6.26 14.01
C VAL A 44 1.80 -6.78 15.43
N TYR A 45 0.57 -6.92 15.93
CA TYR A 45 0.26 -7.51 17.24
C TYR A 45 -0.26 -8.93 17.04
N GLY A 46 0.41 -9.94 17.60
CA GLY A 46 0.05 -11.36 17.43
C GLY A 46 0.44 -11.95 16.07
N GLY A 47 -0.11 -13.11 15.71
CA GLY A 47 0.10 -13.81 14.43
C GLY A 47 1.41 -14.61 14.32
N ASP A 48 1.60 -15.26 13.17
CA ASP A 48 2.76 -16.09 12.85
C ASP A 48 4.04 -15.26 12.77
N SER A 49 5.20 -15.84 13.11
CA SER A 49 6.49 -15.14 13.17
C SER A 49 6.92 -14.49 11.86
N ASP A 50 6.46 -15.01 10.72
CA ASP A 50 6.79 -14.54 9.36
C ASP A 50 5.81 -13.49 8.80
N LEU A 51 4.75 -13.14 9.54
CA LEU A 51 3.67 -12.29 9.02
C LEU A 51 4.16 -10.92 8.55
N CYS A 52 5.15 -10.33 9.23
CA CYS A 52 5.74 -9.06 8.79
C CYS A 52 6.39 -9.17 7.41
N ASP A 53 7.15 -10.26 7.19
CA ASP A 53 7.84 -10.50 5.92
C ASP A 53 6.84 -10.74 4.79
N ARG A 54 5.77 -11.49 5.06
CA ARG A 54 4.69 -11.72 4.08
C ARG A 54 3.97 -10.45 3.70
N LEU A 55 3.67 -9.57 4.66
CA LEU A 55 3.03 -8.28 4.39
C LEU A 55 3.94 -7.33 3.63
N GLN A 56 5.23 -7.26 3.99
CA GLN A 56 6.22 -6.48 3.24
C GLN A 56 6.34 -6.97 1.79
N LYS A 57 6.45 -8.29 1.58
CA LYS A 57 6.48 -8.90 0.25
C LYS A 57 5.23 -8.52 -0.55
N ARG A 58 4.06 -8.59 0.08
CA ARG A 58 2.80 -8.24 -0.57
C ARG A 58 2.73 -6.77 -1.00
N ILE A 59 3.21 -5.85 -0.16
CA ILE A 59 3.27 -4.43 -0.51
C ILE A 59 4.23 -4.20 -1.68
N THR A 60 5.39 -4.87 -1.68
CA THR A 60 6.37 -4.78 -2.78
C THR A 60 5.81 -5.35 -4.09
N GLU A 61 5.02 -6.42 -4.03
CA GLU A 61 4.34 -6.96 -5.21
C GLU A 61 3.30 -5.99 -5.79
N LEU A 62 2.55 -5.29 -4.93
CA LEU A 62 1.60 -4.26 -5.38
C LEU A 62 2.34 -3.07 -5.99
N ASP A 63 3.44 -2.65 -5.39
CA ASP A 63 4.29 -1.56 -5.92
C ASP A 63 4.73 -1.85 -7.36
N ALA A 64 5.26 -3.06 -7.59
CA ALA A 64 5.72 -3.50 -8.91
C ALA A 64 4.62 -3.54 -9.99
N THR A 65 3.35 -3.68 -9.63
CA THR A 65 2.25 -3.71 -10.62
C THR A 65 1.54 -2.36 -10.76
N LEU A 66 1.50 -1.55 -9.70
CA LEU A 66 0.69 -0.33 -9.63
C LEU A 66 1.48 0.97 -9.90
N ASP A 67 2.80 0.93 -9.90
CA ASP A 67 3.65 2.10 -10.12
C ASP A 67 3.43 2.71 -11.52
N ALA A 68 3.02 3.98 -11.59
CA ALA A 68 2.76 4.64 -12.88
C ALA A 68 4.05 5.03 -13.66
N THR A 69 5.22 4.83 -13.07
CA THR A 69 6.53 5.25 -13.56
C THR A 69 7.51 4.09 -13.80
N ASP A 70 7.33 2.92 -13.17
CA ASP A 70 8.11 1.72 -13.48
C ASP A 70 7.68 1.14 -14.83
N GLU A 71 8.61 1.07 -15.77
CA GLU A 71 8.36 0.57 -17.12
C GLU A 71 7.85 -0.88 -17.16
N ASN A 72 8.04 -1.65 -16.09
CA ASN A 72 7.61 -3.05 -16.01
C ASN A 72 6.22 -3.23 -15.39
N SER A 73 5.61 -2.17 -14.86
CA SER A 73 4.33 -2.26 -14.17
C SER A 73 3.14 -2.35 -15.13
N ASP A 74 2.02 -2.88 -14.64
CA ASP A 74 0.79 -2.96 -15.41
C ASP A 74 0.24 -1.57 -15.74
N ILE A 75 0.27 -0.66 -14.76
CA ILE A 75 -0.27 0.70 -14.90
C ILE A 75 0.56 1.53 -15.88
N TYR A 76 1.89 1.44 -15.84
CA TYR A 76 2.74 2.09 -16.83
C TYR A 76 2.42 1.57 -18.24
N GLN A 77 2.36 0.24 -18.40
CA GLN A 77 2.08 -0.36 -19.71
C GLN A 77 0.70 0.05 -20.25
N LEU A 78 -0.32 0.11 -19.38
CA LEU A 78 -1.65 0.61 -19.73
C LEU A 78 -1.59 2.07 -20.19
N ASN A 79 -0.93 2.95 -19.41
CA ASN A 79 -0.81 4.38 -19.72
C ASN A 79 -0.09 4.63 -21.05
N GLN A 80 0.99 3.90 -21.33
CA GLN A 80 1.79 4.11 -22.54
C GLN A 80 1.13 3.57 -23.81
N LYS A 81 0.42 2.44 -23.70
CA LYS A 81 -0.16 1.75 -24.86
C LYS A 81 -1.63 2.11 -25.11
N GLY A 82 -2.32 2.66 -24.11
CA GLY A 82 -3.78 2.81 -24.11
C GLY A 82 -4.52 1.46 -24.11
N LYS A 83 -3.80 0.37 -23.86
CA LYS A 83 -4.34 -0.98 -23.74
C LYS A 83 -3.32 -1.90 -23.07
N ALA A 84 -3.74 -2.61 -22.02
CA ALA A 84 -2.93 -3.66 -21.41
C ALA A 84 -3.80 -4.71 -20.75
N ASN A 85 -3.26 -5.93 -20.64
CA ASN A 85 -3.77 -6.91 -19.68
C ASN A 85 -3.06 -6.65 -18.36
N VAL A 86 -3.82 -6.53 -17.27
CA VAL A 86 -3.30 -6.16 -15.95
C VAL A 86 -3.47 -7.33 -14.97
N SER A 87 -2.75 -7.29 -13.86
CA SER A 87 -2.93 -8.22 -12.73
C SER A 87 -4.31 -8.08 -12.10
N ASP A 88 -4.75 -9.12 -11.39
CA ASP A 88 -6.03 -9.11 -10.65
C ASP A 88 -6.10 -7.93 -9.67
N ASP A 89 -4.98 -7.59 -9.02
CA ASP A 89 -4.91 -6.47 -8.08
C ASP A 89 -5.11 -5.11 -8.77
N ALA A 90 -4.47 -4.91 -9.92
CA ALA A 90 -4.64 -3.71 -10.72
C ALA A 90 -6.07 -3.62 -11.27
N ALA A 91 -6.64 -4.73 -11.73
CA ALA A 91 -8.03 -4.79 -12.19
C ALA A 91 -9.02 -4.44 -11.06
N ASP A 92 -8.84 -4.99 -9.86
CA ASP A 92 -9.67 -4.69 -8.70
C ASP A 92 -9.57 -3.22 -8.29
N LEU A 93 -8.36 -2.65 -8.32
CA LEU A 93 -8.15 -1.23 -7.99
C LEU A 93 -8.79 -0.31 -9.03
N LEU A 94 -8.62 -0.61 -10.33
CA LEU A 94 -9.22 0.17 -11.42
C LEU A 94 -10.75 0.13 -11.33
N ALA A 95 -11.33 -1.05 -11.12
CA ALA A 95 -12.77 -1.21 -10.98
C ALA A 95 -13.33 -0.39 -9.79
N ARG A 96 -12.65 -0.42 -8.64
CA ARG A 96 -13.04 0.40 -7.47
C ARG A 96 -12.86 1.89 -7.72
N SER A 97 -11.80 2.27 -8.43
CA SER A 97 -11.53 3.67 -8.78
C SER A 97 -12.62 4.23 -9.71
N LEU A 98 -13.06 3.45 -10.70
CA LEU A 98 -14.18 3.81 -11.58
C LEU A 98 -15.49 3.95 -10.81
N GLN A 99 -15.76 3.07 -9.84
CA GLN A 99 -16.93 3.20 -8.95
C GLN A 99 -16.88 4.48 -8.10
N LEU A 100 -15.70 4.81 -7.57
CA LEU A 100 -15.49 6.05 -6.81
C LEU A 100 -15.66 7.29 -7.69
N SER A 101 -15.10 7.26 -8.90
CA SER A 101 -15.23 8.33 -9.89
C SER A 101 -16.70 8.61 -10.22
N ALA A 102 -17.48 7.56 -10.48
CA ALA A 102 -18.93 7.69 -10.70
C ALA A 102 -19.68 8.27 -9.48
N ALA A 103 -19.21 7.97 -8.25
CA ALA A 103 -19.84 8.46 -7.02
C ALA A 103 -19.46 9.91 -6.66
N LEU A 104 -18.25 10.34 -7.03
CA LEU A 104 -17.68 11.65 -6.68
C LEU A 104 -17.75 12.66 -7.83
N GLY A 105 -18.14 12.21 -9.03
CA GLY A 105 -18.10 13.00 -10.26
C GLY A 105 -16.69 13.54 -10.52
N ALA A 106 -16.60 14.74 -11.10
CA ALA A 106 -15.33 15.37 -11.48
C ALA A 106 -14.34 15.69 -10.33
N SER A 107 -14.65 15.33 -9.08
CA SER A 107 -13.75 15.54 -7.93
C SER A 107 -12.67 14.45 -7.83
N PHE A 108 -12.90 13.29 -8.46
CA PHE A 108 -11.94 12.20 -8.57
C PHE A 108 -12.01 11.68 -10.00
N ASP A 109 -10.87 11.56 -10.66
CA ASP A 109 -10.78 10.96 -11.99
C ASP A 109 -9.42 10.24 -12.08
N LEU A 110 -9.45 8.94 -12.33
CA LEU A 110 -8.26 8.11 -12.42
C LEU A 110 -7.45 8.31 -13.72
N THR A 111 -8.02 9.00 -14.71
CA THR A 111 -7.42 9.25 -16.04
C THR A 111 -6.64 10.56 -16.10
N VAL A 112 -6.45 11.25 -14.98
CA VAL A 112 -5.71 12.54 -14.88
C VAL A 112 -4.21 12.43 -15.14
N TYR A 113 -3.67 11.22 -15.27
CA TYR A 113 -2.23 10.98 -15.36
C TYR A 113 -1.50 11.80 -16.44
N PRO A 114 -2.05 12.01 -17.66
CA PRO A 114 -1.41 12.87 -18.66
C PRO A 114 -1.19 14.31 -18.17
N ALA A 115 -2.12 14.85 -17.38
CA ALA A 115 -1.92 16.16 -16.76
C ALA A 115 -0.85 16.10 -15.67
N VAL A 116 -0.87 15.09 -14.80
CA VAL A 116 0.16 14.91 -13.75
C VAL A 116 1.57 14.89 -14.36
N GLN A 117 1.76 14.15 -15.46
CA GLN A 117 3.02 14.09 -16.19
C GLN A 117 3.38 15.44 -16.84
N ALA A 118 2.41 16.11 -17.48
CA ALA A 118 2.65 17.38 -18.15
C ALA A 118 3.12 18.48 -17.17
N TRP A 119 2.60 18.50 -15.94
CA TRP A 119 3.04 19.43 -14.91
C TRP A 119 4.42 19.09 -14.30
N GLY A 120 5.02 17.96 -14.68
CA GLY A 120 6.36 17.54 -14.24
C GLY A 120 6.37 16.87 -12.86
N PHE A 121 5.21 16.45 -12.32
CA PHE A 121 5.17 15.79 -11.00
C PHE A 121 5.87 14.44 -10.97
N THR A 122 5.97 13.75 -12.11
CA THR A 122 6.64 12.46 -12.22
C THR A 122 8.13 12.57 -12.52
N SER A 123 8.58 13.64 -13.18
CA SER A 123 10.00 13.84 -13.53
C SER A 123 10.75 14.77 -12.56
N GLY A 124 10.04 15.60 -11.81
CA GLY A 124 10.61 16.69 -11.03
C GLY A 124 10.91 17.97 -11.84
N ASP A 125 10.76 17.93 -13.16
CA ASP A 125 10.92 19.09 -14.05
C ASP A 125 9.64 19.93 -14.07
N TYR A 126 9.34 20.57 -12.94
CA TYR A 126 8.11 21.31 -12.74
C TYR A 126 7.95 22.43 -13.75
N ARG A 127 6.76 22.50 -14.36
CA ARG A 127 6.40 23.55 -15.32
C ARG A 127 4.91 23.84 -15.27
N ILE A 128 4.55 24.95 -15.90
CA ILE A 128 3.15 25.33 -16.14
C ILE A 128 2.87 25.07 -17.64
N PRO A 129 2.01 24.11 -17.99
CA PRO A 129 1.53 23.92 -19.36
C PRO A 129 0.78 25.17 -19.87
N ASP A 130 0.91 25.47 -21.16
CA ASP A 130 0.16 26.57 -21.77
C ASP A 130 -1.32 26.23 -22.00
N ASP A 131 -2.14 27.25 -22.29
CA ASP A 131 -3.60 27.09 -22.44
C ASP A 131 -4.00 26.08 -23.52
N ASP A 132 -3.23 25.96 -24.61
CA ASP A 132 -3.55 25.05 -25.70
C ASP A 132 -3.15 23.61 -25.35
N GLU A 133 -2.07 23.43 -24.61
CA GLU A 133 -1.71 22.15 -24.00
C GLU A 133 -2.73 21.71 -22.96
N LEU A 134 -3.16 22.60 -22.06
CA LEU A 134 -4.17 22.32 -21.04
C LEU A 134 -5.50 21.85 -21.66
N LYS A 135 -5.96 22.48 -22.75
CA LYS A 135 -7.16 22.02 -23.48
C LYS A 135 -7.01 20.62 -24.04
N LYS A 136 -5.84 20.29 -24.62
CA LYS A 136 -5.56 18.96 -25.16
C LYS A 136 -5.48 17.90 -24.06
N LEU A 137 -4.93 18.25 -22.91
CA LEU A 137 -4.86 17.38 -21.74
C LEU A 137 -6.26 17.12 -21.17
N ALA A 138 -7.07 18.17 -20.98
CA ALA A 138 -8.44 18.05 -20.49
C ALA A 138 -9.29 17.14 -21.39
N ALA A 139 -9.09 17.15 -22.71
CA ALA A 139 -9.79 16.27 -23.64
C ALA A 139 -9.39 14.78 -23.52
N LYS A 140 -8.31 14.45 -22.80
CA LYS A 140 -7.87 13.07 -22.53
C LYS A 140 -8.33 12.56 -21.16
N ILE A 141 -8.86 13.45 -20.31
CA ILE A 141 -9.31 13.12 -18.96
C ILE A 141 -10.80 12.80 -19.06
N ASP A 142 -11.10 11.51 -19.12
CA ASP A 142 -12.45 10.98 -19.28
C ASP A 142 -12.47 9.51 -18.79
N ASP A 143 -12.77 9.33 -17.51
CA ASP A 143 -12.97 8.01 -16.91
C ASP A 143 -14.10 7.21 -17.57
N THR A 144 -15.09 7.89 -18.16
CA THR A 144 -16.20 7.25 -18.88
C THR A 144 -15.77 6.64 -20.21
N ALA A 145 -14.55 6.91 -20.69
CA ALA A 145 -13.97 6.26 -21.86
C ALA A 145 -13.32 4.91 -21.52
N VAL A 146 -12.97 4.65 -20.26
CA VAL A 146 -12.28 3.42 -19.84
C VAL A 146 -13.20 2.21 -20.02
N ARG A 147 -12.68 1.15 -20.64
CA ARG A 147 -13.38 -0.12 -20.84
C ARG A 147 -12.56 -1.27 -20.30
N SER A 148 -13.25 -2.30 -19.81
CA SER A 148 -12.64 -3.53 -19.33
C SER A 148 -13.32 -4.76 -19.93
N ASP A 149 -12.53 -5.74 -20.36
CA ASP A 149 -12.97 -7.10 -20.68
C ASP A 149 -12.07 -8.07 -19.91
N ASN A 150 -12.61 -8.66 -18.84
CA ASN A 150 -11.84 -9.34 -17.79
C ASN A 150 -10.72 -8.40 -17.27
N ASN A 151 -9.46 -8.83 -17.36
CA ASN A 151 -8.30 -8.03 -16.94
C ASN A 151 -7.70 -7.18 -18.07
N THR A 152 -8.30 -7.15 -19.25
CA THR A 152 -7.84 -6.26 -20.32
C THR A 152 -8.55 -4.92 -20.22
N TYR A 153 -7.77 -3.85 -20.04
CA TYR A 153 -8.26 -2.47 -19.98
C TYR A 153 -7.84 -1.68 -21.22
N THR A 154 -8.68 -0.75 -21.63
CA THR A 154 -8.44 0.26 -22.69
C THR A 154 -8.98 1.60 -22.26
#